data_AF-C5EYV2-F1
#
_entry.id   AF-C5EYV2-F1
#
_cell.length_a   1.000
_cell.length_b   1.000
_cell.length_c   1.000
_cell.angle_alpha   90.00
_cell.angle_beta   90.00
_cell.angle_gamma   90.00
#
_symmetry.space_group_name_H-M   'P 1'
#
loop_
_entity.id
_entity.type
_entity.pdbx_description
1 polymer ?
#
loop_
_entity_poly.entity_id
_entity_poly.type
_entity_poly.pdbx_seq_one_letter_code
_entity_poly.pdbx_strand_id
1 'polypeptide(L)'
;MLFCCISWLFAPIQWKANKTIELKKDEFYVIKLQANQAQKTLYFRWTLLKNEGLVVHLNYDSFPHQFVLYEDYQRNCYQINLWKAQERYYSQEPYFLLCFKDYKRVDKIATLNFYLYEGGRDFNIIDERKVPNGGFGTN
;
A
#
# COMPACT_ATOMS: atom_id res chain seq x y z
N MET A 1 36.12 -36.19 -4.65
CA MET A 1 36.22 -34.72 -4.66
C MET A 1 34.79 -34.18 -4.66
N LEU A 2 34.31 -33.76 -3.48
CA LEU A 2 32.91 -33.39 -3.25
C LEU A 2 32.73 -31.90 -3.58
N PHE A 3 32.07 -31.59 -4.70
CA PHE A 3 31.67 -30.21 -5.01
C PHE A 3 30.26 -30.00 -4.46
N CYS A 4 30.17 -29.40 -3.27
CA CYS A 4 28.93 -28.93 -2.69
C CYS A 4 28.81 -27.42 -2.98
N CYS A 5 28.15 -27.07 -4.09
CA CYS A 5 27.79 -25.68 -4.36
C CYS A 5 26.42 -25.40 -3.74
N ILE A 6 26.41 -24.96 -2.48
CA ILE A 6 25.20 -24.41 -1.86
C ILE A 6 25.12 -22.93 -2.28
N SER A 7 24.42 -22.66 -3.36
CA SER A 7 24.05 -21.28 -3.77
C SER A 7 22.68 -20.94 -3.18
N TRP A 8 22.64 -20.54 -1.91
CA TRP A 8 21.42 -20.11 -1.22
C TRP A 8 21.66 -18.75 -0.55
N LEU A 9 21.80 -17.65 -1.29
CA LEU A 9 21.84 -16.31 -0.68
C LEU A 9 21.19 -15.22 -1.53
N PHE A 10 20.00 -15.46 -2.10
CA PHE A 10 19.09 -14.37 -2.49
C PHE A 10 17.65 -14.81 -2.27
N ALA A 11 17.20 -14.81 -1.01
CA ALA A 11 15.78 -14.93 -0.74
C ALA A 11 15.10 -13.63 -1.21
N PRO A 12 14.14 -13.68 -2.14
CA PRO A 12 13.43 -12.49 -2.59
C PRO A 12 12.63 -11.90 -1.42
N ILE A 13 12.45 -10.58 -1.43
CA ILE A 13 11.57 -9.89 -0.49
C ILE A 13 10.20 -10.57 -0.53
N GLN A 14 9.78 -11.12 0.60
CA GLN A 14 8.46 -11.72 0.75
C GLN A 14 7.47 -10.60 1.08
N TRP A 15 6.53 -10.37 0.18
CA TRP A 15 5.44 -9.43 0.40
C TRP A 15 4.29 -10.13 1.11
N LYS A 16 3.78 -9.52 2.19
CA LYS A 16 2.55 -9.94 2.88
C LYS A 16 1.36 -9.88 1.93
N ALA A 17 1.34 -8.85 1.09
CA ALA A 17 0.41 -8.72 -0.03
C ALA A 17 1.04 -7.89 -1.14
N ASN A 18 0.69 -8.21 -2.38
CA ASN A 18 1.00 -7.45 -3.57
C ASN A 18 -0.22 -7.52 -4.50
N LYS A 19 -0.85 -6.38 -4.77
CA LYS A 19 -2.05 -6.33 -5.62
C LYS A 19 -2.03 -5.13 -6.55
N THR A 20 -2.57 -5.36 -7.75
CA THR A 20 -2.96 -4.29 -8.67
C THR A 20 -4.45 -4.03 -8.53
N ILE A 21 -4.82 -2.76 -8.36
CA ILE A 21 -6.20 -2.31 -8.24
C ILE A 21 -6.49 -1.19 -9.24
N GLU A 22 -7.73 -1.11 -9.66
CA GLU A 22 -8.25 -0.02 -10.47
C GLU A 22 -9.26 0.78 -9.63
N LEU A 23 -9.07 2.09 -9.54
CA LEU A 23 -9.97 2.98 -8.79
C LEU A 23 -10.57 4.04 -9.71
N LYS A 24 -11.88 4.23 -9.60
CA LYS A 24 -12.55 5.42 -10.16
C LYS A 24 -12.23 6.66 -9.32
N LYS A 25 -12.46 7.84 -9.91
CA LYS A 25 -12.29 9.11 -9.20
C LYS A 25 -13.09 9.10 -7.90
N ASP A 26 -12.42 9.45 -6.80
CA ASP A 26 -13.00 9.52 -5.47
C ASP A 26 -13.53 8.18 -4.90
N GLU A 27 -13.27 7.05 -5.55
CA GLU A 27 -13.54 5.71 -5.01
C GLU A 27 -12.48 5.36 -3.96
N PHE A 28 -12.92 4.83 -2.82
CA PHE A 28 -12.03 4.45 -1.74
C PHE A 28 -11.59 3.01 -1.86
N TYR A 29 -10.31 2.77 -1.61
CA TYR A 29 -9.81 1.46 -1.22
C TYR A 29 -9.62 1.43 0.28
N VAL A 30 -10.10 0.38 0.94
CA VAL A 30 -10.09 0.26 2.40
C VAL A 30 -9.43 -1.05 2.77
N ILE A 31 -8.49 -0.99 3.70
CA ILE A 31 -7.78 -2.13 4.26
C ILE A 31 -7.85 -2.03 5.78
N LYS A 32 -8.39 -3.05 6.45
CA LYS A 32 -8.29 -3.18 7.90
C LYS A 32 -7.18 -4.17 8.22
N LEU A 33 -6.29 -3.75 9.09
CA LEU A 33 -5.13 -4.53 9.50
C LEU A 33 -5.20 -4.78 11.01
N GLN A 34 -4.81 -5.96 11.45
CA GLN A 34 -4.81 -6.36 12.86
C GLN A 34 -3.45 -6.90 13.28
N ALA A 35 -2.84 -6.31 14.31
CA ALA A 35 -1.64 -6.84 14.94
C ALA A 35 -1.91 -7.04 16.43
N ASN A 36 -1.89 -8.29 16.90
CA ASN A 36 -2.35 -8.67 18.25
C ASN A 36 -3.79 -8.17 18.49
N GLN A 37 -3.99 -7.34 19.51
CA GLN A 37 -5.27 -6.73 19.87
C GLN A 37 -5.49 -5.35 19.21
N ALA A 38 -4.51 -4.82 18.48
CA ALA A 38 -4.61 -3.51 17.85
C ALA A 38 -5.10 -3.62 16.40
N GLN A 39 -6.21 -2.96 16.10
CA GLN A 39 -6.74 -2.83 14.74
C GLN A 39 -6.48 -1.42 14.21
N LYS A 40 -5.98 -1.33 12.97
CA LYS A 40 -5.76 -0.06 12.27
C LYS A 40 -6.44 -0.09 10.92
N THR A 41 -6.98 1.04 10.50
CA THR A 41 -7.61 1.19 9.18
C THR A 41 -6.73 2.04 8.29
N LEU A 42 -6.43 1.54 7.11
CA LEU A 42 -5.79 2.26 6.02
C LEU A 42 -6.81 2.45 4.91
N TYR A 43 -6.99 3.67 4.43
CA TYR A 43 -7.79 3.89 3.23
C TYR A 43 -7.21 4.99 2.37
N PHE A 44 -7.45 4.90 1.07
CA PHE A 44 -6.99 5.91 0.14
C PHE A 44 -7.93 6.05 -1.05
N ARG A 45 -7.85 7.21 -1.69
CA ARG A 45 -8.53 7.54 -2.94
C ARG A 45 -7.68 8.53 -3.74
N TRP A 46 -7.93 8.62 -5.04
CA TRP A 46 -7.37 9.69 -5.85
C TRP A 46 -8.45 10.73 -6.18
N THR A 47 -8.03 12.00 -6.26
CA THR A 47 -8.95 13.16 -6.35
C THR A 47 -8.74 13.99 -7.61
N LEU A 48 -7.52 14.05 -8.14
CA LEU A 48 -7.17 14.85 -9.32
C LEU A 48 -6.04 14.18 -10.10
N LEU A 49 -6.11 14.23 -11.43
CA LEU A 49 -4.97 13.99 -12.31
C LEU A 49 -4.71 15.26 -13.11
N LYS A 50 -3.55 15.89 -12.93
CA LYS A 50 -3.15 17.10 -13.67
C LYS A 50 -1.64 17.10 -13.88
N ASN A 51 -1.20 17.49 -15.08
CA ASN A 51 0.22 17.47 -15.47
C ASN A 51 0.87 16.11 -15.14
N GLU A 52 0.17 15.02 -15.48
CA GLU A 52 0.61 13.63 -15.24
C GLU A 52 0.77 13.23 -13.76
N GLY A 53 0.52 14.15 -12.82
CA GLY A 53 0.52 13.89 -11.40
C GLY A 53 -0.86 13.46 -10.89
N LEU A 54 -0.93 12.27 -10.29
CA LEU A 54 -2.10 11.75 -9.61
C LEU A 54 -2.09 12.18 -8.14
N VAL A 55 -3.01 13.06 -7.76
CA VAL A 55 -3.20 13.49 -6.37
C VAL A 55 -3.96 12.41 -5.61
N VAL A 56 -3.32 11.88 -4.57
CA VAL A 56 -3.85 10.81 -3.72
C VAL A 56 -4.02 11.33 -2.29
N HIS A 57 -5.16 10.98 -1.69
CA HIS A 57 -5.43 11.17 -0.27
C HIS A 57 -5.41 9.80 0.38
N LEU A 58 -4.53 9.61 1.34
CA LEU A 58 -4.42 8.41 2.15
C LEU A 58 -4.67 8.78 3.60
N ASN A 59 -5.39 7.94 4.33
CA ASN A 59 -5.48 8.03 5.77
C ASN A 59 -5.02 6.71 6.36
N TYR A 60 -4.21 6.79 7.40
CA TYR A 60 -3.82 5.64 8.18
C TYR A 60 -4.06 5.92 9.65
N ASP A 61 -4.97 5.15 10.26
CA ASP A 61 -5.25 5.21 11.69
C ASP A 61 -5.55 6.65 12.18
N SER A 62 -6.39 7.36 11.43
CA SER A 62 -6.79 8.76 11.64
C SER A 62 -5.73 9.81 11.26
N PHE A 63 -4.57 9.42 10.75
CA PHE A 63 -3.55 10.35 10.24
C PHE A 63 -3.69 10.55 8.72
N PRO A 64 -4.05 11.76 8.25
CA PRO A 64 -4.19 12.04 6.82
C PRO A 64 -2.85 12.37 6.16
N HIS A 65 -2.71 11.91 4.92
CA HIS A 65 -1.58 12.16 4.03
C HIS A 65 -2.12 12.58 2.66
N GLN A 66 -1.49 13.58 2.05
CA GLN A 66 -1.75 14.01 0.68
C GLN A 66 -0.43 14.05 -0.07
N PHE A 67 -0.38 13.39 -1.22
CA PHE A 67 0.81 13.33 -2.06
C PHE A 67 0.44 13.21 -3.53
N VAL A 68 1.44 13.38 -4.39
CA VAL A 68 1.29 13.29 -5.85
C VAL A 68 2.18 12.15 -6.34
N LEU A 69 1.60 11.22 -7.09
CA LEU A 69 2.33 10.15 -7.77
C LEU A 69 2.45 10.48 -9.26
N TYR A 70 3.61 10.19 -9.85
CA TYR A 70 3.86 10.33 -11.29
C TYR A 70 4.18 8.96 -11.89
N GLU A 71 3.99 8.76 -13.19
CA GLU A 71 4.32 7.47 -13.83
C GLU A 71 5.83 7.22 -13.92
N ASP A 72 6.67 8.23 -13.65
CA ASP A 72 8.12 8.06 -13.61
C ASP A 72 8.61 7.21 -12.43
N TYR A 73 9.73 6.52 -12.64
CA TYR A 73 10.25 5.54 -11.68
C TYR A 73 10.61 6.12 -10.30
N GLN A 74 10.91 7.42 -10.19
CA GLN A 74 11.37 8.00 -8.94
C GLN A 74 10.24 8.51 -8.05
N ARG A 75 9.08 8.83 -8.64
CA ARG A 75 7.96 9.49 -7.95
C ARG A 75 6.65 8.73 -8.12
N ASN A 76 6.72 7.48 -8.57
CA ASN A 76 5.55 6.63 -8.73
C ASN A 76 5.02 6.07 -7.43
N CYS A 77 5.82 5.97 -6.37
CA CYS A 77 5.41 5.32 -5.14
C CYS A 77 5.45 6.23 -3.91
N TYR A 78 4.53 5.97 -2.99
CA TYR A 78 4.51 6.57 -1.65
C TYR A 78 4.47 5.48 -0.59
N GLN A 79 5.31 5.61 0.43
CA GLN A 79 5.46 4.64 1.51
C GLN A 79 5.00 5.23 2.84
N ILE A 80 4.30 4.42 3.64
CA ILE A 80 4.04 4.70 5.05
C ILE A 80 4.35 3.50 5.93
N ASN A 81 4.90 3.76 7.12
CA ASN A 81 5.13 2.71 8.10
C ASN A 81 3.81 2.43 8.85
N LEU A 82 3.48 1.15 8.99
CA LEU A 82 2.23 0.70 9.60
C LEU A 82 2.37 0.61 11.13
N TRP A 83 3.43 -0.06 11.57
CA TRP A 83 3.74 -0.19 12.98
C TRP A 83 5.22 -0.01 13.22
N LYS A 84 5.56 0.27 14.49
CA LYS A 84 6.93 0.09 14.97
C LYS A 84 7.30 -1.38 14.95
N ALA A 85 8.57 -1.63 14.58
CA ALA A 85 9.20 -2.93 14.70
C ALA A 85 9.10 -3.44 16.14
N GLN A 86 8.87 -4.75 16.30
CA GLN A 86 8.78 -5.35 17.63
C GLN A 86 10.17 -5.47 18.29
N GLU A 87 11.21 -5.69 17.47
CA GLU A 87 12.60 -5.68 17.91
C GLU A 87 13.34 -4.43 17.40
N ARG A 88 13.99 -3.72 18.33
CA ARG A 88 14.44 -2.33 18.16
C ARG A 88 15.66 -2.14 17.26
N TYR A 89 16.41 -3.19 16.91
CA TYR A 89 17.76 -3.04 16.35
C TYR A 89 18.01 -3.60 14.95
N TYR A 90 17.25 -4.60 14.47
CA TYR A 90 17.60 -5.28 13.20
C TYR A 90 16.45 -5.58 12.25
N SER A 91 15.22 -5.21 12.60
CA SER A 91 14.06 -5.49 11.74
C SER A 91 13.49 -4.21 11.14
N GLN A 92 13.27 -4.23 9.82
CA GLN A 92 12.58 -3.14 9.14
C GLN A 92 11.14 -3.05 9.63
N GLU A 93 10.63 -1.83 9.78
CA GLU A 93 9.23 -1.61 10.16
C GLU A 93 8.30 -2.14 9.06
N PRO A 94 7.15 -2.77 9.40
CA PRO A 94 6.12 -3.06 8.41
C PRO A 94 5.69 -1.77 7.73
N TYR A 95 5.54 -1.82 6.41
CA TYR A 95 5.14 -0.65 5.63
C TYR A 95 4.13 -1.01 4.54
N PHE A 96 3.38 0.00 4.14
CA PHE A 96 2.51 0.00 2.98
C PHE A 96 3.14 0.89 1.91
N LEU A 97 3.23 0.37 0.69
CA LEU A 97 3.73 1.08 -0.48
C LEU A 97 2.61 1.15 -1.51
N LEU A 98 2.28 2.35 -1.98
CA LEU A 98 1.30 2.58 -3.04
C LEU A 98 1.98 3.20 -4.25
N CYS A 99 1.87 2.56 -5.40
CA CYS A 99 2.53 2.95 -6.64
C CYS A 99 1.52 3.23 -7.75
N PHE A 100 1.72 4.32 -8.47
CA PHE A 100 0.96 4.67 -9.67
C PHE A 100 1.51 3.92 -10.87
N LYS A 101 0.63 3.15 -11.52
CA LYS A 101 1.00 2.27 -12.64
C LYS A 101 0.59 2.87 -13.98
N ASP A 102 -0.67 3.28 -14.12
CA ASP A 102 -1.26 3.72 -15.38
C ASP A 102 -2.60 4.44 -15.16
N TYR A 103 -3.06 5.22 -16.14
CA TYR A 103 -4.36 5.88 -16.13
C TYR A 103 -5.14 5.73 -17.44
N LYS A 104 -6.32 5.10 -17.35
CA LYS A 104 -7.27 4.97 -18.47
C LYS A 104 -8.01 6.29 -18.66
N ARG A 105 -7.54 7.13 -19.59
CA ARG A 105 -8.08 8.48 -19.83
C ARG A 105 -9.56 8.53 -20.22
N VAL A 106 -10.03 7.55 -20.99
CA VAL A 106 -11.42 7.47 -21.45
C VAL A 106 -12.36 7.21 -20.26
N ASP A 107 -12.06 6.17 -19.48
CA ASP A 107 -12.91 5.74 -18.36
C ASP A 107 -12.67 6.52 -17.07
N LYS A 108 -11.61 7.32 -17.03
CA LYS A 108 -11.11 8.04 -15.84
C LYS A 108 -10.86 7.07 -14.68
N ILE A 109 -10.06 6.06 -14.93
CA ILE A 109 -9.69 5.02 -13.96
C ILE A 109 -8.18 5.03 -13.75
N ALA A 110 -7.75 5.13 -12.50
CA ALA A 110 -6.34 5.01 -12.13
C ALA A 110 -6.02 3.56 -11.74
N THR A 111 -4.93 3.04 -12.27
CA THR A 111 -4.37 1.74 -11.91
C THR A 111 -3.25 1.95 -10.91
N LEU A 112 -3.39 1.35 -9.73
CA LEU A 112 -2.45 1.44 -8.63
C LEU A 112 -1.95 0.05 -8.26
N ASN A 113 -0.67 -0.09 -7.96
CA ASN A 113 -0.14 -1.26 -7.26
C ASN A 113 0.00 -0.92 -5.79
N PHE A 114 -0.37 -1.83 -4.90
CA PHE A 114 0.00 -1.71 -3.50
C PHE A 114 0.72 -2.94 -3.00
N TYR A 115 1.62 -2.70 -2.05
CA TYR A 115 2.43 -3.72 -1.42
C TYR A 115 2.36 -3.55 0.09
N LEU A 116 2.25 -4.67 0.79
CA LEU A 116 2.36 -4.75 2.24
C LEU A 116 3.62 -5.55 2.58
N TYR A 117 4.53 -4.91 3.29
CA TYR A 117 5.72 -5.55 3.82
C TYR A 117 5.50 -5.85 5.31
N GLU A 118 5.77 -7.09 5.70
CA GLU A 118 5.59 -7.55 7.08
C GLU A 118 6.69 -7.03 8.02
N GLY A 119 7.93 -6.96 7.54
CA GLY A 119 9.06 -6.54 8.35
C GLY A 119 9.17 -7.33 9.65
N GLY A 120 9.51 -6.65 10.74
CA GLY A 120 9.71 -7.23 12.08
C GLY A 120 8.46 -7.38 12.93
N ARG A 121 7.26 -7.35 12.34
CA ARG A 121 6.01 -7.47 13.11
C ARG A 121 4.92 -8.15 12.29
N ASP A 122 4.43 -9.28 12.79
CA ASP A 122 3.28 -9.95 12.20
C ASP A 122 1.98 -9.14 12.41
N PHE A 123 1.13 -9.18 11.39
CA PHE A 123 -0.19 -8.56 11.35
C PHE A 123 -1.07 -9.23 10.28
N ASN A 124 -2.38 -9.23 10.41
CA ASN A 124 -3.27 -9.83 9.44
C ASN A 124 -4.07 -8.77 8.69
N ILE A 125 -4.41 -9.05 7.43
CA ILE A 125 -5.42 -8.30 6.69
C ILE A 125 -6.76 -8.95 7.03
N ILE A 126 -7.62 -8.23 7.74
CA ILE A 126 -8.90 -8.78 8.22
C ILE A 126 -10.08 -8.38 7.36
N ASP A 127 -9.93 -7.33 6.56
CA ASP A 127 -10.95 -6.83 5.64
C ASP A 127 -10.31 -5.96 4.57
N GLU A 128 -10.82 -6.08 3.34
CA GLU A 128 -10.31 -5.36 2.18
C GLU A 128 -11.45 -5.17 1.18
N ARG A 129 -11.74 -3.92 0.83
CA ARG A 129 -12.87 -3.62 -0.05
C ARG A 129 -12.71 -2.29 -0.78
N LYS A 130 -13.34 -2.21 -1.96
CA LYS A 130 -13.63 -0.94 -2.63
C LYS A 130 -14.94 -0.38 -2.08
N VAL A 131 -14.96 0.90 -1.77
CA VAL A 131 -16.16 1.62 -1.33
C VAL A 131 -16.46 2.71 -2.37
N PRO A 132 -17.63 2.66 -3.02
CA PRO A 132 -18.06 3.68 -3.97
C PRO A 132 -18.09 5.07 -3.33
N ASN A 133 -18.06 6.09 -4.18
CA ASN A 133 -18.10 7.48 -3.76
C ASN A 133 -19.40 7.77 -2.97
N GLY A 134 -19.29 8.24 -1.72
CA GLY A 134 -20.42 8.34 -0.78
C GLY A 134 -20.05 8.27 0.71
N GLY A 135 -18.81 7.92 1.03
CA GLY A 135 -18.26 7.92 2.39
C GLY A 135 -18.34 6.56 3.10
N PHE A 136 -17.64 6.46 4.24
CA PHE A 136 -17.78 5.35 5.18
C PHE A 136 -19.10 5.52 5.93
N GLY A 137 -20.23 5.23 5.28
CA GLY A 137 -21.53 5.24 5.95
C GLY A 137 -21.46 4.37 7.20
N THR A 138 -21.76 4.97 8.34
CA THR A 138 -21.99 4.29 9.61
C THR A 138 -23.22 3.42 9.45
N ASN A 139 -23.02 2.10 9.40
CA ASN A 139 -24.04 1.15 9.83
C ASN A 139 -23.78 0.82 11.29
#